data_AF-A0A0B4XEV8-F1
#
_entry.id   AF-A0A0B4XEV8-F1
#
_cell.length_a   1.000
_cell.length_b   1.000
_cell.length_c   1.000
_cell.angle_alpha   90.00
_cell.angle_beta   90.00
_cell.angle_gamma   90.00
#
_symmetry.space_group_name_H-M   'P 1'
#
loop_
_entity.id
_entity.type
_entity.pdbx_description
1 polymer ?
#
loop_
_entity_poly.entity_id
_entity_poly.type
_entity_poly.pdbx_seq_one_letter_code
_entity_poly.pdbx_strand_id
1 'polypeptide(L)' 'MSTKDMNATREQRRPKDVKPVPGKPDPAEKEAIVPAVPPAGARDERERPIVDPVTGVAL' A
#
# COMPACT_ATOMS: atom_id res chain seq x y z
N MET A 1 -16.84 7.80 -17.50
CA MET A 1 -16.69 7.72 -18.97
C MET A 1 -16.01 6.39 -19.29
N SER A 2 -16.62 5.50 -20.10
CA SER A 2 -16.03 4.19 -20.44
C SER A 2 -15.10 4.35 -21.65
N THR A 3 -13.79 4.17 -21.46
CA THR A 3 -12.82 4.14 -22.57
C THR A 3 -12.97 2.82 -23.32
N LYS A 4 -13.54 2.87 -24.53
CA LYS A 4 -13.53 1.72 -25.44
C LYS A 4 -12.20 1.77 -26.19
N ASP A 5 -11.25 0.95 -25.78
CA ASP A 5 -10.01 0.78 -26.53
C ASP A 5 -10.32 0.00 -27.82
N MET A 6 -10.36 0.72 -28.94
CA MET A 6 -10.75 0.19 -30.25
C MET A 6 -9.64 -0.64 -30.92
N ASN A 7 -8.40 -0.52 -30.44
CA ASN A 7 -7.23 -1.19 -31.02
C ASN A 7 -6.84 -2.49 -30.29
N ALA A 8 -7.59 -2.90 -29.25
CA ALA A 8 -7.33 -4.15 -28.56
C ALA A 8 -7.55 -5.38 -29.47
N THR A 9 -6.54 -6.24 -29.56
CA THR A 9 -6.62 -7.55 -30.22
C THR A 9 -7.69 -8.44 -29.56
N ARG A 10 -8.15 -9.49 -30.24
CA ARG A 10 -9.25 -10.35 -29.74
C ARG A 10 -8.99 -10.94 -28.35
N GLU A 11 -7.73 -11.23 -28.04
CA GLU A 11 -7.28 -11.77 -26.75
C GLU A 11 -7.17 -10.70 -25.67
N GLN A 12 -6.96 -9.43 -26.05
CA GLN A 12 -6.94 -8.28 -25.16
C GLN A 12 -8.34 -7.68 -24.92
N ARG A 13 -9.33 -8.05 -25.74
CA ARG A 13 -10.72 -7.67 -25.51
C ARG A 13 -11.26 -8.39 -24.29
N ARG A 14 -12.01 -7.66 -23.47
CA ARG A 14 -12.70 -8.23 -22.31
C ARG A 14 -13.58 -9.41 -22.76
N PRO A 15 -13.49 -10.58 -22.11
CA PRO A 15 -14.36 -11.72 -22.40
C PRO A 15 -15.83 -11.34 -22.21
N LYS A 16 -16.72 -11.85 -23.09
CA LYS A 16 -18.16 -11.54 -23.08
C LYS A 16 -18.83 -11.89 -21.76
N ASP A 17 -18.35 -12.93 -21.08
CA ASP A 17 -18.96 -13.46 -19.86
C ASP A 17 -18.58 -12.66 -18.61
N VAL A 18 -17.58 -11.78 -18.71
CA VAL A 18 -17.09 -10.99 -17.57
C VAL A 18 -17.76 -9.62 -17.58
N LYS A 19 -18.84 -9.46 -16.81
CA LYS A 19 -19.47 -8.15 -16.60
C LYS A 19 -18.48 -7.19 -15.91
N PRO A 20 -18.50 -5.88 -16.25
CA PRO A 20 -17.82 -4.86 -15.46
C PRO A 20 -18.34 -4.92 -14.03
N VAL A 21 -17.42 -5.02 -13.06
CA VAL A 21 -17.78 -4.75 -11.67
C VAL A 21 -18.20 -3.27 -11.65
N PRO A 22 -19.39 -2.93 -11.12
CA PRO A 22 -19.77 -1.54 -10.90
C PRO A 22 -18.62 -0.83 -10.20
N GLY A 23 -18.21 0.33 -10.74
CA GLY A 23 -17.05 1.06 -10.25
C GLY A 23 -17.08 1.10 -8.72
N LYS A 24 -16.05 0.56 -8.08
CA LYS A 24 -15.89 0.72 -6.64
C LYS A 24 -15.96 2.23 -6.37
N PRO A 25 -16.65 2.67 -5.30
CA PRO A 25 -16.57 4.07 -4.90
C PRO A 25 -15.10 4.47 -4.79
N ASP A 26 -14.78 5.68 -5.25
CA ASP A 26 -13.42 6.21 -5.24
C ASP A 26 -12.82 5.99 -3.83
N PRO A 27 -11.62 5.40 -3.72
CA PRO A 27 -10.91 5.36 -2.44
C PRO A 27 -10.45 6.76 -1.99
N ALA A 28 -10.85 7.83 -2.68
CA ALA A 28 -10.53 9.22 -2.37
C ALA A 28 -11.12 9.71 -1.04
N GLU A 29 -12.08 9.00 -0.45
CA GLU A 29 -12.60 9.26 0.90
C GLU A 29 -12.14 8.23 1.94
N LYS A 30 -11.08 7.48 1.66
CA LYS A 30 -10.28 6.95 2.76
C LYS A 30 -9.31 8.06 3.10
N GLU A 31 -9.64 8.84 4.13
CA GLU A 31 -8.68 9.64 4.88
C GLU A 31 -7.35 8.89 4.84
N ALA A 32 -6.41 9.42 4.05
CA ALA A 32 -5.13 8.77 3.89
C ALA A 32 -4.54 8.72 5.30
N ILE A 33 -4.46 7.52 5.87
CA ILE A 33 -3.72 7.28 7.10
C ILE A 33 -2.27 7.50 6.69
N VAL A 34 -1.83 8.75 6.75
CA VAL A 34 -0.45 9.11 6.55
C VAL A 34 0.29 8.39 7.69
N PRO A 35 1.23 7.48 7.39
CA PRO A 35 2.02 6.90 8.45
C PRO A 35 2.70 8.05 9.19
N ALA A 36 2.41 8.19 10.48
CA ALA A 36 3.02 9.21 11.31
C ALA A 36 4.53 8.95 11.30
N VAL A 37 5.29 9.83 10.63
CA VAL A 37 6.74 9.80 10.70
C VAL A 37 7.12 10.24 12.11
N PRO A 38 7.80 9.42 12.90
CA PRO A 38 8.25 9.82 14.22
C PRO A 38 9.14 11.07 14.10
N PRO A 39 9.06 12.04 15.02
CA PRO A 39 9.96 13.19 15.00
C PRO A 39 11.42 12.73 15.06
N ALA A 40 12.33 13.53 14.50
CA ALA A 40 13.76 13.21 14.52
C ALA A 40 14.24 12.98 15.96
N GLY A 41 14.77 11.79 16.24
CA GLY A 41 15.20 11.37 17.58
C GLY A 41 14.18 10.56 18.38
N ALA A 42 12.97 10.31 17.85
CA ALA A 42 12.09 9.31 18.43
C ALA A 42 12.68 7.91 18.27
N ARG A 43 12.85 7.19 19.38
CA ARG A 43 13.29 5.79 19.38
C ARG A 43 12.16 4.94 18.83
N ASP A 44 12.46 4.11 17.84
CA ASP A 44 11.52 3.11 17.35
C ASP A 44 11.44 1.97 18.38
N GLU A 45 10.25 1.71 18.91
CA GLU A 45 10.01 0.62 19.86
C GLU A 45 10.29 -0.76 19.24
N ARG A 46 10.37 -0.84 17.90
CA ARG A 46 10.76 -2.06 17.17
C ARG A 46 12.27 -2.20 16.99
N GLU A 47 13.05 -1.17 17.24
CA GLU A 47 14.49 -1.23 17.14
C GLU A 47 15.05 -2.12 18.26
N ARG A 48 16.06 -2.94 17.92
CA ARG A 48 16.70 -3.80 18.92
C ARG A 48 17.49 -2.92 19.89
N PRO A 49 17.43 -3.18 21.21
CA PRO A 49 18.24 -2.45 22.16
C PRO A 49 19.72 -2.64 21.84
N ILE A 50 20.52 -1.60 22.07
CA ILE A 50 21.97 -1.71 22.00
C ILE A 50 22.40 -2.48 23.24
N VAL A 51 23.11 -3.59 23.05
CA VAL A 51 23.51 -4.49 24.14
C VAL A 51 25.03 -4.49 24.24
N ASP A 52 25.55 -4.48 25.46
CA ASP A 52 26.96 -4.72 25.72
C ASP A 52 27.34 -6.16 25.32
N PRO A 53 28.31 -6.36 24.42
CA PRO A 53 28.69 -7.70 23.95
C PRO A 53 29.32 -8.59 25.04
N VAL A 54 29.77 -8.01 26.16
CA VAL A 54 30.38 -8.74 27.27
C VAL A 54 29.36 -9.09 28.35
N THR A 55 28.52 -8.13 28.74
CA THR A 55 27.59 -8.31 29.86
C THR A 55 26.19 -8.73 29.43
N GLY A 56 25.81 -8.52 28.16
CA GLY A 56 24.48 -8.84 27.64
C GLY A 56 23.37 -7.90 28.14
N VAL A 57 23.74 -6.81 28.82
CA VAL A 57 22.81 -5.82 29.36
C VAL A 57 22.60 -4.69 28.35
N ALA A 58 21.38 -4.14 28.30
CA ALA A 58 21.06 -2.99 27.45
C ALA A 58 21.81 -1.73 27.93
N LEU A 59 22.31 -0.95 26.97
CA LEU A 59 23.00 0.34 27.18
C LEU A 59 22.04 1.53 27.25
#